data_AF-A0A5Q4T5U2-F1
#
_entry.id   AF-A0A5Q4T5U2-F1
#
_cell.length_a   1.000
_cell.length_b   1.000
_cell.length_c   1.000
_cell.angle_alpha   90.00
_cell.angle_beta   90.00
_cell.angle_gamma   90.00
#
_symmetry.space_group_name_H-M   'P 1'
#
loop_
_entity.id
_entity.type
_entity.pdbx_description
1 polymer ?
#
loop_
_entity_poly.entity_id
_entity_poly.type
_entity_poly.pdbx_seq_one_letter_code
_entity_poly.pdbx_strand_id
1 'polypeptide(L)'
;MYRKNESELNVSSADGYDEAMPEVREYVAAYQRALERVRASHYGRPMGEVRRALLEEFEAEGLQVWSEVVTDAARIIAGDAD
;
A
#
# COMPACT_ATOMS: atom_id res chain seq x y z
N MET A 1 -31.90 -40.70 0.27
CA MET A 1 -32.29 -39.29 -0.02
C MET A 1 -31.24 -38.38 0.59
N TYR A 2 -30.34 -37.82 -0.22
CA TYR A 2 -29.43 -36.78 0.25
C TYR A 2 -30.23 -35.48 0.42
N ARG A 3 -30.45 -35.07 1.67
CA ARG A 3 -30.96 -33.73 2.00
C ARG A 3 -29.76 -32.79 1.95
N LYS A 4 -29.57 -32.10 0.82
CA LYS A 4 -28.64 -30.97 0.75
C LYS A 4 -29.18 -29.87 1.66
N ASN A 5 -28.43 -29.52 2.69
CA ASN A 5 -28.70 -28.36 3.53
C ASN A 5 -28.07 -27.15 2.83
N GLU A 6 -28.83 -26.50 1.95
CA GLU A 6 -28.47 -25.23 1.30
C GLU A 6 -28.72 -24.05 2.23
N SER A 7 -28.10 -24.02 3.41
CA SER A 7 -28.33 -22.92 4.37
C SER A 7 -27.08 -22.44 5.12
N GLU A 8 -25.88 -22.71 4.59
CA GLU A 8 -24.62 -22.15 5.12
C GLU A 8 -23.84 -21.32 4.08
N LEU A 9 -24.56 -20.69 3.15
CA LEU A 9 -24.03 -19.63 2.29
C LEU A 9 -24.83 -18.35 2.51
N ASN A 10 -25.00 -17.96 3.77
CA ASN A 10 -25.59 -16.67 4.12
C ASN A 10 -24.47 -15.61 4.16
N VAL A 11 -24.25 -14.97 3.01
CA VAL A 11 -23.90 -13.56 2.83
C VAL A 11 -23.14 -12.92 4.01
N SER A 12 -21.81 -13.02 4.00
CA SER A 12 -20.93 -12.13 4.77
C SER A 12 -19.74 -11.76 3.88
N SER A 13 -19.98 -10.93 2.86
CA SER A 13 -18.92 -10.51 1.92
C SER A 13 -19.09 -9.10 1.37
N ALA A 14 -19.98 -8.28 1.94
CA ALA A 14 -20.16 -6.88 1.53
C ALA A 14 -19.99 -5.90 2.70
N ASP A 15 -20.61 -6.16 3.85
CA ASP A 15 -20.64 -5.18 4.96
C ASP A 15 -19.24 -4.90 5.55
N GLY A 16 -18.37 -5.91 5.66
CA GLY A 16 -17.01 -5.72 6.18
C GLY A 16 -16.09 -4.93 5.23
N TYR A 17 -16.38 -4.90 3.93
CA TYR A 17 -15.62 -4.07 2.98
C TYR A 17 -16.00 -2.60 3.13
N ASP A 18 -17.30 -2.30 3.22
CA ASP A 18 -17.78 -0.93 3.40
C ASP A 18 -17.33 -0.34 4.75
N GLU A 19 -17.26 -1.16 5.80
CA GLU A 19 -16.74 -0.77 7.11
C GLU A 19 -15.22 -0.50 7.10
N ALA A 20 -14.44 -1.25 6.31
CA ALA A 20 -12.99 -1.06 6.18
C ALA A 20 -12.60 0.09 5.23
N MET A 21 -13.52 0.60 4.40
CA MET A 21 -13.20 1.65 3.41
C MET A 21 -12.64 2.96 3.98
N PRO A 22 -13.03 3.45 5.17
CA PRO A 22 -12.40 4.61 5.79
C PRO A 22 -10.92 4.36 6.12
N GLU A 23 -10.61 3.23 6.75
CA GLU A 23 -9.23 2.86 7.13
C GLU A 23 -8.35 2.66 5.90
N VAL A 24 -8.87 1.98 4.88
CA VAL A 24 -8.17 1.82 3.59
C VAL A 24 -7.91 3.18 2.93
N ARG A 25 -8.88 4.11 2.98
CA ARG A 25 -8.69 5.46 2.43
C ARG A 25 -7.61 6.24 3.17
N GLU A 26 -7.58 6.14 4.49
CA GLU A 26 -6.55 6.79 5.30
C GLU A 26 -5.16 6.19 5.03
N TYR A 27 -5.06 4.86 4.96
CA TYR A 27 -3.82 4.17 4.59
C TYR A 27 -3.32 4.62 3.20
N VAL A 28 -4.19 4.65 2.19
CA VAL A 28 -3.81 5.08 0.84
C VAL A 28 -3.39 6.54 0.81
N ALA A 29 -4.07 7.42 1.55
CA ALA A 29 -3.70 8.83 1.63
C ALA A 29 -2.33 9.02 2.28
N ALA A 30 -2.06 8.33 3.39
CA ALA A 30 -0.75 8.36 4.04
C ALA A 30 0.36 7.82 3.12
N TYR A 31 0.07 6.72 2.43
CA TYR A 31 0.99 6.12 1.45
C TYR A 31 1.32 7.09 0.31
N GLN A 32 0.32 7.78 -0.24
CA GLN A 32 0.51 8.79 -1.29
C GLN A 32 1.35 9.98 -0.79
N ARG A 33 1.10 10.48 0.43
CA ARG A 33 1.89 11.57 1.01
C ARG A 33 3.36 11.21 1.14
N ALA A 34 3.67 10.02 1.65
CA ALA A 34 5.04 9.52 1.76
C ALA A 34 5.74 9.45 0.39
N LEU A 35 5.06 8.91 -0.63
CA LEU A 35 5.59 8.85 -1.99
C LEU A 35 5.87 10.25 -2.57
N GLU A 36 4.94 11.19 -2.40
CA GLU A 36 5.09 12.55 -2.92
C GLU A 36 6.26 13.28 -2.26
N ARG A 37 6.43 13.13 -0.94
CA ARG A 37 7.56 13.71 -0.19
C ARG A 37 8.90 13.18 -0.66
N VAL A 38 9.03 11.86 -0.79
CA VAL A 38 10.27 11.26 -1.27
C VAL A 38 10.52 11.63 -2.73
N ARG A 39 9.49 11.63 -3.57
CA ARG A 39 9.64 12.07 -4.97
C ARG A 39 10.10 13.52 -5.05
N ALA A 40 9.52 14.43 -4.27
CA ALA A 40 9.91 15.84 -4.31
C ALA A 40 11.37 16.07 -3.87
N SER A 41 11.90 15.25 -2.97
CA SER A 41 13.23 15.44 -2.37
C SER A 41 14.34 14.57 -2.98
N HIS A 42 13.99 13.38 -3.49
CA HIS A 42 14.93 12.34 -3.91
C HIS A 42 14.77 11.88 -5.37
N TYR A 43 13.95 12.57 -6.19
CA TYR A 43 13.84 12.24 -7.61
C TYR A 43 15.21 12.24 -8.31
N GLY A 44 15.49 11.18 -9.08
CA GLY A 44 16.77 11.02 -9.81
C GLY A 44 17.97 10.68 -8.92
N ARG A 45 17.78 10.44 -7.62
CA ARG A 45 18.84 9.94 -6.72
C ARG A 45 19.03 8.44 -6.90
N PRO A 46 20.19 7.89 -6.49
CA PRO A 46 20.42 6.45 -6.52
C PRO A 46 19.30 5.66 -5.83
N MET A 47 18.87 4.56 -6.44
CA MET A 47 17.77 3.71 -5.94
C MET A 47 17.93 3.33 -4.45
N GLY A 48 19.15 3.05 -3.99
CA GLY A 48 19.40 2.71 -2.58
C GLY A 48 19.14 3.87 -1.61
N GLU A 49 19.36 5.11 -2.05
CA GLU A 49 19.02 6.31 -1.27
C GLU A 49 17.51 6.54 -1.24
N VAL A 50 16.86 6.47 -2.41
CA VAL A 50 15.41 6.60 -2.54
C VAL A 50 14.67 5.54 -1.71
N ARG A 51 15.11 4.28 -1.79
CA ARG A 51 14.52 3.17 -1.04
C ARG A 51 14.61 3.38 0.47
N ARG A 52 15.72 3.94 0.95
CA ARG A 52 15.89 4.25 2.39
C ARG A 52 14.95 5.38 2.82
N ALA A 53 14.88 6.45 2.04
CA ALA A 53 13.98 7.56 2.31
C ALA A 53 12.50 7.12 2.32
N LEU A 54 12.11 6.20 1.42
CA LEU A 54 10.77 5.61 1.43
C LEU A 54 10.49 4.82 2.71
N LEU A 55 11.44 4.00 3.18
CA LEU A 55 11.26 3.24 4.43
C LEU A 55 11.10 4.17 5.63
N GLU A 56 11.89 5.24 5.69
CA GLU A 56 11.82 6.25 6.76
C GLU A 56 10.47 7.00 6.76
N GLU A 57 9.97 7.42 5.60
CA GLU A 57 8.67 8.10 5.50
C GLU A 57 7.49 7.14 5.77
N PHE A 58 7.56 5.88 5.32
CA PHE A 58 6.53 4.89 5.63
C PHE A 58 6.51 4.56 7.12
N GLU A 59 7.66 4.43 7.78
CA GLU A 59 7.73 4.24 9.23
C GLU A 59 7.16 5.45 9.99
N ALA A 60 7.47 6.67 9.54
CA ALA A 60 6.93 7.90 10.14
C ALA A 60 5.41 8.03 10.01
N GLU A 61 4.81 7.53 8.93
CA GLU A 61 3.36 7.47 8.73
C GLU A 61 2.73 6.19 9.35
N GLY A 62 3.52 5.34 10.02
CA GLY A 62 3.05 4.10 10.66
C GLY A 62 2.63 3.01 9.68
N LEU A 63 3.11 3.07 8.44
CA LEU A 63 2.73 2.18 7.36
C LEU A 63 3.64 0.96 7.30
N GLN A 64 3.03 -0.23 7.28
CA GLN A 64 3.71 -1.45 6.90
C GLN A 64 3.52 -1.68 5.40
N VAL A 65 4.62 -1.62 4.65
CA VAL A 65 4.64 -1.79 3.20
C VAL A 65 5.56 -2.95 2.85
N TRP A 66 5.15 -3.79 1.91
CA TRP A 66 5.97 -4.91 1.44
C TRP A 66 7.23 -4.43 0.75
N SER A 67 8.35 -5.13 0.99
CA SER A 67 9.66 -4.74 0.48
C SER A 67 9.71 -4.61 -1.05
N GLU A 68 8.96 -5.46 -1.77
CA GLU A 68 8.82 -5.41 -3.23
C GLU A 68 8.16 -4.11 -3.69
N VAL A 69 7.08 -3.69 -3.03
CA VAL A 69 6.37 -2.44 -3.30
C VAL A 69 7.28 -1.23 -3.07
N VAL A 70 8.05 -1.24 -1.98
CA VAL A 70 9.04 -0.17 -1.71
C VAL A 70 10.12 -0.14 -2.79
N THR A 71 10.56 -1.32 -3.24
CA THR A 71 11.62 -1.46 -4.26
C THR A 71 11.15 -0.94 -5.62
N ASP A 72 9.92 -1.26 -6.02
CA ASP A 72 9.33 -0.76 -7.26
C ASP A 72 9.10 0.75 -7.22
N ALA A 73 8.57 1.27 -6.10
CA ALA A 73 8.43 2.72 -5.90
C ALA A 73 9.78 3.44 -5.97
N ALA A 74 10.82 2.87 -5.38
CA ALA A 74 12.17 3.43 -5.42
C ALA A 74 12.73 3.45 -6.85
N ARG A 75 12.52 2.39 -7.63
CA ARG A 75 12.94 2.32 -9.05
C ARG A 75 12.30 3.45 -9.86
N ILE A 76 10.98 3.65 -9.70
CA ILE A 76 10.24 4.70 -10.40
C ILE A 76 10.75 6.09 -10.02
N ILE A 77 10.97 6.35 -8.73
CA ILE A 77 11.43 7.67 -8.26
C ILE A 77 12.90 7.94 -8.63
N ALA A 78 13.75 6.91 -8.65
CA ALA A 78 15.13 7.01 -9.09
C ALA A 78 15.26 7.35 -10.59
N GLY A 79 14.18 7.20 -11.37
CA GLY A 79 14.21 7.40 -12.82
C GLY A 79 14.69 6.17 -13.59
N ASP A 80 14.77 5.02 -12.94
CA ASP A 80 15.08 3.71 -13.54
C ASP A 80 13.79 3.03 -14.08
N ALA A 81 12.77 3.82 -14.41
CA ALA A 81 11.59 3.35 -15.11
C ALA A 81 11.94 3.26 -16.60
N ASP A 82 12.22 2.04 -17.08
CA ASP A 82 12.33 1.71 -18.51
C ASP A 82 11.14 2.26 -19.33
#